data_AF-K9PF82-F1
#
_entry.id   AF-K9PF82-F1
#
_cell.length_a   1.000
_cell.length_b   1.000
_cell.length_c   1.000
_cell.angle_alpha   90.00
_cell.angle_beta   90.00
_cell.angle_gamma   90.00
#
_symmetry.space_group_name_H-M   'P 1'
#
loop_
_entity.id
_entity.type
_entity.pdbx_description
1 polymer ?
#
loop_
_entity_poly.entity_id
_entity_poly.type
_entity_poly.pdbx_seq_one_letter_code
_entity_poly.pdbx_strand_id
1 'polypeptide(L)' 'MLNLSTPAIWYPGQSDLDFEEEINLMMSRAYMTRDFLQGKIAPDTFLDFLDEQEFDVFELAEDWELVEV' A
#
# COMPACT_ATOMS: atom_id res chain seq x y z
N MET A 1 -13.75 8.53 7.37
CA MET A 1 -13.46 7.58 6.28
C MET A 1 -11.95 7.54 6.17
N LEU A 2 -11.32 6.38 6.39
CA LEU A 2 -9.85 6.25 6.31
C LEU A 2 -9.40 6.65 4.90
N ASN A 3 -8.39 7.51 4.81
CA ASN A 3 -7.80 7.87 3.53
C ASN A 3 -6.82 6.76 3.13
N LEU A 4 -7.17 5.98 2.11
CA LEU A 4 -6.38 4.84 1.63
C LEU A 4 -5.59 5.18 0.36
N SER A 5 -5.42 6.48 0.06
CA SER A 5 -4.66 6.87 -1.12
C SER A 5 -3.18 6.60 -0.90
N THR A 6 -2.67 5.56 -1.57
CA THR A 6 -1.24 5.43 -1.84
C THR A 6 -0.90 6.42 -2.96
N PRO A 7 0.02 7.37 -2.80
CA PRO A 7 0.39 8.28 -3.87
C PRO A 7 1.48 7.69 -4.78
N ALA A 8 1.36 7.90 -6.09
CA ALA A 8 2.51 7.83 -7.00
C ALA A 8 3.08 9.25 -7.16
N ILE A 9 4.38 9.42 -6.89
CA ILE A 9 5.05 10.72 -6.91
C ILE A 9 6.02 10.74 -8.09
N TRP A 10 5.88 11.76 -8.95
CA TRP A 10 6.84 12.00 -10.02
C TRP A 10 8.04 12.80 -9.48
N TYR A 11 9.25 12.23 -9.58
CA TYR A 11 10.49 12.91 -9.17
C TYR A 11 11.20 13.61 -10.34
N PRO A 12 11.88 14.74 -10.11
CA PRO A 12 12.70 15.37 -11.14
C PRO A 12 13.79 14.41 -11.65
N GLY A 13 13.80 14.14 -12.97
CA GLY A 13 14.75 13.23 -13.60
C GLY A 13 14.33 11.75 -13.63
N GLN A 14 13.16 11.41 -13.09
CA GLN A 14 12.55 10.08 -13.23
C GLN A 14 12.22 9.80 -14.70
N SER A 15 12.47 8.57 -15.15
CA SER A 15 12.07 8.16 -16.49
C SER A 15 10.58 7.81 -16.54
N ASP A 16 9.99 7.84 -17.74
CA ASP A 16 8.60 7.43 -17.93
C ASP A 16 8.36 5.98 -17.48
N LEU A 17 9.34 5.09 -17.68
CA LEU A 17 9.26 3.69 -17.26
C LEU A 17 9.22 3.55 -15.74
N ASP A 18 10.14 4.23 -15.04
CA ASP A 18 10.18 4.19 -13.57
C ASP A 18 8.88 4.76 -12.97
N PHE A 19 8.28 5.76 -13.62
CA PHE A 19 7.00 6.30 -13.17
C PHE A 19 5.82 5.37 -13.45
N GLU A 20 5.83 4.66 -14.58
CA GLU A 20 4.82 3.64 -14.88
C GLU A 20 4.86 2.51 -13.84
N GLU A 21 6.06 2.10 -13.40
CA GLU A 21 6.25 1.14 -12.30
C GLU A 21 5.64 1.67 -10.99
N GLU A 22 5.91 2.93 -10.62
CA GLU A 22 5.31 3.56 -9.44
C GLU A 22 3.78 3.63 -9.50
N ILE A 23 3.21 3.91 -10.67
CA ILE A 23 1.76 3.90 -10.87
C ILE A 23 1.18 2.49 -10.70
N ASN A 24 1.86 1.47 -11.21
CA ASN A 24 1.44 0.07 -11.06
C ASN A 24 1.50 -0.39 -9.59
N LEU A 25 2.54 0.01 -8.86
CA LEU A 25 2.68 -0.25 -7.42
C LEU A 25 1.58 0.45 -6.62
N MET A 26 1.33 1.73 -6.93
CA MET A 26 0.24 2.51 -6.35
C MET A 26 -1.12 1.81 -6.50
N MET A 27 -1.45 1.39 -7.72
CA MET A 27 -2.71 0.70 -8.01
C MET A 27 -2.82 -0.64 -7.28
N SER A 28 -1.74 -1.43 -7.25
CA SER A 28 -1.71 -2.74 -6.59
C SER A 28 -1.96 -2.60 -5.08
N ARG A 29 -1.29 -1.66 -4.42
CA ARG A 29 -1.47 -1.36 -2.99
C ARG A 29 -2.88 -0.88 -2.68
N ALA A 30 -3.43 0.00 -3.53
CA ALA A 30 -4.79 0.51 -3.37
C ALA A 30 -5.85 -0.61 -3.48
N TYR A 31 -5.70 -1.52 -4.44
CA TYR A 31 -6.62 -2.66 -4.58
C TYR A 31 -6.50 -3.66 -3.44
N MET A 32 -5.28 -4.00 -3.02
CA MET A 32 -5.08 -4.95 -1.93
C MET A 32 -5.66 -4.40 -0.61
N THR A 33 -5.38 -3.13 -0.30
CA THR A 33 -5.92 -2.45 0.89
C THR A 33 -7.45 -2.38 0.85
N ARG A 34 -8.04 -2.05 -0.31
CA ARG A 34 -9.51 -2.06 -0.50
C ARG A 34 -10.08 -3.44 -0.22
N ASP A 35 -9.50 -4.48 -0.80
CA ASP A 35 -10.05 -5.84 -0.71
C ASP A 35 -9.89 -6.42 0.70
N PHE A 36 -8.81 -6.07 1.42
CA PHE A 36 -8.64 -6.37 2.83
C PHE A 36 -9.75 -5.75 3.68
N LEU A 37 -9.99 -4.44 3.53
CA LEU A 37 -11.01 -3.72 4.30
C LEU A 37 -12.45 -4.15 3.97
N GLN A 38 -12.67 -4.73 2.79
CA GLN A 38 -13.95 -5.33 2.41
C GLN A 38 -14.09 -6.79 2.88
N GLY A 39 -13.08 -7.36 3.54
CA GLY A 39 -13.06 -8.75 4.00
C GLY A 39 -13.00 -9.76 2.87
N LYS A 40 -12.51 -9.39 1.69
CA LYS A 40 -12.40 -10.27 0.51
C LYS A 40 -11.14 -11.12 0.51
N ILE A 41 -10.10 -10.65 1.18
CA ILE A 41 -8.83 -11.36 1.35
C ILE A 41 -8.54 -11.54 2.84
N ALA A 42 -7.83 -12.63 3.18
CA ALA A 42 -7.44 -12.93 4.55
C ALA A 42 -6.35 -11.95 5.03
N PRO A 43 -6.28 -11.66 6.35
CA PRO A 43 -5.20 -10.87 6.92
C PRO A 43 -3.81 -11.37 6.52
N ASP A 44 -3.55 -12.67 6.60
CA ASP A 44 -2.25 -13.25 6.25
C ASP A 44 -1.85 -12.95 4.80
N THR A 45 -2.77 -13.07 3.85
CA THR A 45 -2.52 -12.71 2.43
C THR A 45 -2.19 -11.24 2.25
N PHE A 46 -2.79 -10.37 3.07
CA PHE A 46 -2.47 -8.95 3.04
C PHE A 46 -1.10 -8.66 3.66
N LEU A 47 -0.76 -9.33 4.76
CA LEU A 47 0.55 -9.21 5.41
C LEU A 47 1.67 -9.72 4.50
N ASP A 48 1.48 -10.86 3.83
CA ASP A 48 2.43 -11.41 2.86
C ASP A 48 2.68 -10.42 1.70
N PHE A 49 1.60 -9.78 1.20
CA PHE A 49 1.73 -8.75 0.16
C PHE A 49 2.52 -7.52 0.63
N LEU A 50 2.35 -7.09 1.88
CA LEU A 50 3.10 -5.96 2.43
C LEU A 50 4.58 -6.31 2.60
N ASP A 51 4.89 -7.53 3.05
CA ASP A 51 6.26 -8.04 3.20
C ASP A 51 6.98 -8.13 1.84
N GLU A 52 6.31 -8.65 0.80
CA GLU A 52 6.83 -8.68 -0.57
C GLU A 52 7.15 -7.30 -1.16
N GLN A 53 6.58 -6.24 -0.59
CA GLN A 53 6.77 -4.86 -0.97
C GLN A 53 7.81 -4.14 -0.09
N GLU A 54 8.51 -4.88 0.77
CA GLU A 54 9.50 -4.40 1.74
C GLU A 54 8.92 -3.36 2.74
N PHE A 55 7.60 -3.39 2.98
CA PHE A 55 7.00 -2.54 4.00
C PHE A 55 7.10 -3.17 5.39
N ASP A 56 7.51 -2.38 6.38
CA ASP A 56 7.33 -2.75 7.78
C ASP A 56 5.87 -2.56 8.19
N VAL A 57 5.19 -3.67 8.46
CA VAL A 57 3.79 -3.71 8.88
C VAL A 57 3.52 -3.00 10.20
N PHE A 58 4.53 -2.89 11.08
CA PHE A 58 4.40 -2.13 12.33
C PHE A 58 4.45 -0.62 12.07
N GLU A 59 5.36 -0.16 11.20
CA GLU A 59 5.42 1.25 10.79
C GLU A 59 4.13 1.67 10.06
N LEU A 60 3.59 0.81 9.19
CA LEU A 60 2.31 1.07 8.51
C LEU A 60 1.13 1.16 9.49
N ALA A 61 1.09 0.35 10.54
CA ALA A 61 0.04 0.41 11.54
C ALA A 61 0.10 1.71 12.37
N GLU A 62 1.31 2.16 12.70
CA GLU A 62 1.54 3.46 13.34
C GLU A 62 1.09 4.64 12.45
N ASP A 63 1.45 4.62 11.17
CA ASP A 63 1.05 5.64 10.18
C ASP A 63 -0.46 5.71 9.97
N TRP A 64 -1.17 4.59 10.14
CA TRP A 64 -2.62 4.51 10.05
C TRP A 64 -3.35 4.88 11.34
N GLU A 65 -2.61 5.31 12.37
CA GLU A 65 -3.14 5.62 13.71
C GLU A 65 -3.98 4.46 14.28
N LEU A 66 -3.63 3.21 13.95
CA LEU A 66 -4.29 2.03 14.49
C LEU A 66 -3.76 1.79 15.91
N VAL A 67 -4.27 2.56 16.87
CA VAL A 67 -3.95 2.37 18.29
C VAL A 67 -4.56 1.04 18.75
N GLU A 68 -3.77 0.16 19.36
CA GLU A 68 -4.26 -1.03 20.06
C GLU A 68 -5.38 -0.61 21.03
N VAL A 69 -6.56 -1.23 20.90
CA VAL A 69 -7.68 -1.14 21.85
C VAL A 69 -7.68 -2.36 22.75
#